data_AF-A0A6L2MNM2-F1
#
_entry.id   AF-A0A6L2MNM2-F1
#
_cell.length_a   1.000
_cell.length_b   1.000
_cell.length_c   1.000
_cell.angle_alpha   90.00
_cell.angle_beta   90.00
_cell.angle_gamma   90.00
#
_symmetry.space_group_name_H-M   'P 1'
#
loop_
_entity.id
_entity.type
_entity.pdbx_description
1 polymer ?
#
loop_
_entity_poly.entity_id
_entity_poly.type
_entity_poly.pdbx_seq_one_letter_code
_entity_poly.pdbx_strand_id
1 'polypeptide(L)'
;MQVTINTYRVRGPRNTNHNPLEHLKVKAKKDIAEYEGIAIDFVTKLPRTNSGHDTIWVTVDRLTKSAHFLPMREDYKMDRLARLYLIEIVSRHGVPILIISDRDSRFTSRFWQSMQEALGTRLDMSTTYHPQTDGQSERTIQTLEDMLRACVLDFEGSWDVHLPLVEFSYNNSYHSSVRCALFEALYGRKCRSPIMCAEVGEGQLIGPELVQKTIEKISQIKDRLKAARDRQKSYADKRRKPLEFSVGDYVLLKVSPWKDVVHFRKKGKLAPRFVGPFDIIEKVDPVAYRLDLPEKLNGVHDTFHVSNLKKCLADLTLQVPLDEIRVDVK
;
A
#
# COMPACT_ATOMS: atom_id res chain seq x y z
N MET A 1 67.00 22.84 43.97
CA MET A 1 66.51 22.39 42.65
C MET A 1 65.06 22.80 42.51
N GLN A 2 64.83 23.97 41.91
CA GLN A 2 63.52 24.42 41.44
C GLN A 2 63.43 24.01 39.97
N VAL A 3 62.39 23.26 39.61
CA VAL A 3 62.06 23.01 38.21
C VAL A 3 60.72 23.68 37.94
N THR A 4 60.83 24.86 37.33
CA THR A 4 59.76 25.65 36.75
C THR A 4 59.20 24.91 35.54
N ILE A 5 57.92 24.53 35.57
CA ILE A 5 57.25 23.96 34.39
C ILE A 5 56.70 25.13 33.56
N ASN A 6 57.37 25.43 32.45
CA ASN A 6 56.90 26.37 31.45
C ASN A 6 55.64 25.82 30.75
N THR A 7 54.48 26.44 31.00
CA THR A 7 53.28 26.21 30.19
C THR A 7 53.38 27.04 28.91
N TYR A 8 53.71 26.40 27.79
CA TYR A 8 53.61 27.02 26.47
C TYR A 8 52.14 27.20 26.08
N ARG A 9 51.66 28.45 26.12
CA ARG A 9 50.31 28.84 25.69
C ARG A 9 50.31 29.06 24.18
N VAL A 10 49.96 28.03 23.40
CA VAL A 10 49.69 28.18 21.97
C VAL A 10 48.36 28.95 21.81
N ARG A 11 48.44 30.22 21.39
CA ARG A 11 47.26 31.00 20.98
C ARG A 11 46.81 30.54 19.60
N GLY A 12 45.74 29.72 19.54
CA GLY A 12 44.99 29.49 18.31
C GLY A 12 44.27 30.77 17.84
N PRO A 13 44.00 30.93 16.54
CA PRO A 13 43.34 32.12 16.01
C PRO A 13 41.93 32.29 16.62
N ARG A 14 41.61 33.51 17.04
CA ARG A 14 40.28 33.90 17.50
C ARG A 14 39.31 33.78 16.33
N ASN A 15 38.54 32.71 16.28
CA ASN A 15 37.44 32.60 15.32
C ASN A 15 36.21 33.33 15.90
N THR A 16 36.20 34.66 15.76
CA THR A 16 34.99 35.47 15.98
C THR A 16 34.09 35.32 14.76
N ASN A 17 33.29 34.25 14.74
CA ASN A 17 32.11 34.11 13.90
C ASN A 17 31.16 33.10 14.57
N HIS A 18 30.63 33.48 15.74
CA HIS A 18 29.39 32.87 16.23
C HIS A 18 28.25 33.39 15.38
N ASN A 19 27.95 32.67 14.30
CA ASN A 19 26.76 32.91 13.51
C ASN A 19 25.53 32.45 14.33
N PRO A 20 24.66 33.36 14.82
CA PRO A 20 23.50 32.99 15.64
C PRO A 20 22.50 32.11 14.87
N LEU A 21 22.65 32.02 13.55
CA LEU A 21 21.81 31.24 12.65
C LEU A 21 22.09 29.73 12.68
N GLU A 22 23.26 29.27 13.14
CA GLU A 22 23.51 27.83 13.28
C GLU A 22 22.79 27.22 14.49
N HIS A 23 22.74 27.96 15.61
CA HIS A 23 21.92 27.56 16.75
C HIS A 23 20.41 27.66 16.47
N LEU A 24 19.99 28.51 15.52
CA LEU A 24 18.60 28.59 15.06
C LEU A 24 18.21 27.43 14.11
N LYS A 25 19.15 26.84 13.36
CA LYS A 25 18.86 25.67 12.49
C LYS A 25 18.66 24.38 13.27
N VAL A 26 19.25 24.25 14.46
CA VAL A 26 19.01 23.12 15.37
C VAL A 26 17.65 23.24 16.10
N LYS A 27 17.05 24.44 16.10
CA LYS A 27 15.79 24.76 16.79
C LYS A 27 14.55 24.83 15.89
N ALA A 28 14.57 24.15 14.75
CA ALA A 28 13.40 24.02 13.86
C ALA A 28 13.10 22.57 13.42
N LYS A 29 13.53 21.55 14.18
CA LYS A 29 12.84 20.24 14.23
C LYS A 29 11.81 20.32 15.36
N LYS A 30 10.75 21.08 15.12
CA LYS A 30 9.57 21.11 15.99
C LYS A 30 8.83 19.79 15.74
N ASP A 31 8.87 18.88 16.72
CA ASP A 31 7.96 17.75 16.94
C ASP A 31 7.25 17.23 15.67
N ILE A 32 8.00 16.63 14.75
CA ILE A 32 7.39 15.89 13.63
C ILE A 32 7.05 14.52 14.20
N ALA A 33 5.77 14.32 14.49
CA ALA A 33 5.29 13.15 15.17
C ALA A 33 5.00 12.01 14.17
N GLU A 34 6.10 11.43 13.69
CA GLU A 34 6.12 10.25 12.83
C GLU A 34 5.38 9.10 13.51
N TYR A 35 4.64 8.30 12.73
CA TYR A 35 3.86 7.17 13.25
C TYR A 35 2.75 7.52 14.26
N GLU A 36 2.40 8.79 14.46
CA GLU A 36 1.16 9.14 15.20
C GLU A 36 -0.09 8.63 14.49
N GLY A 37 -0.08 8.61 13.16
CA GLY A 37 -1.17 8.12 12.34
C GLY A 37 -0.68 7.05 11.37
N ILE A 38 -1.12 5.81 11.55
CA ILE A 38 -0.77 4.71 10.65
C ILE A 38 -1.99 4.20 9.88
N ALA A 39 -1.75 3.66 8.70
CA ALA A 39 -2.71 2.88 7.95
C ALA A 39 -2.24 1.42 7.90
N ILE A 40 -3.13 0.47 8.18
CA ILE A 40 -2.81 -0.96 8.24
C ILE A 40 -3.71 -1.78 7.32
N ASP A 41 -3.16 -2.82 6.71
CA ASP A 41 -3.87 -3.70 5.79
C ASP A 41 -3.25 -5.10 5.75
N PHE A 42 -3.98 -6.08 5.24
CA PHE A 42 -3.52 -7.46 5.05
C PHE A 42 -3.54 -7.88 3.58
N VAL A 43 -2.37 -8.21 3.03
CA VAL A 43 -2.28 -8.92 1.76
C VAL A 43 -2.41 -10.41 2.03
N THR A 44 -3.63 -10.94 1.89
CA THR A 44 -3.98 -12.34 2.20
C THR A 44 -3.98 -13.25 0.97
N LYS A 45 -4.04 -14.57 1.23
CA LYS A 45 -4.15 -15.64 0.23
C LYS A 45 -2.99 -15.64 -0.74
N LEU A 46 -1.78 -15.50 -0.20
CA LEU A 46 -0.53 -15.65 -0.94
C LEU A 46 -0.12 -17.12 -0.98
N PRO A 47 0.70 -17.53 -1.97
CA PRO A 47 1.35 -18.84 -1.95
C PRO A 47 2.08 -19.05 -0.63
N ARG A 48 1.89 -20.21 -0.01
CA ARG A 48 2.48 -20.51 1.29
C ARG A 48 4.00 -20.69 1.15
N THR A 49 4.77 -20.02 2.01
CA THR A 49 6.23 -20.16 2.06
C THR A 49 6.67 -21.44 2.77
N ASN A 50 7.95 -21.78 2.67
CA ASN A 50 8.55 -22.91 3.38
C ASN A 50 8.49 -22.76 4.91
N SER A 51 8.53 -21.53 5.41
CA SER A 51 8.33 -21.19 6.83
C SER A 51 6.84 -21.17 7.24
N GLY A 52 5.95 -21.33 6.27
CA GLY A 52 4.51 -21.51 6.47
C GLY A 52 3.69 -20.22 6.39
N HIS A 53 4.26 -19.07 6.03
CA HIS A 53 3.57 -17.78 5.90
C HIS A 53 2.74 -17.71 4.61
N ASP A 54 1.56 -17.09 4.68
CA ASP A 54 0.61 -16.95 3.55
C ASP A 54 -0.03 -15.56 3.45
N THR A 55 0.38 -14.65 4.34
CA THR A 55 -0.21 -13.32 4.50
C THR A 55 0.89 -12.32 4.83
N ILE A 56 0.79 -11.10 4.30
CA ILE A 56 1.66 -9.97 4.67
C ILE A 56 0.81 -8.93 5.39
N TRP A 57 1.20 -8.55 6.60
CA TRP A 57 0.66 -7.38 7.28
C TRP A 57 1.45 -6.15 6.85
N VAL A 58 0.75 -5.23 6.18
CA VAL A 58 1.29 -3.95 5.74
C VAL A 58 0.92 -2.89 6.76
N THR A 59 1.92 -2.13 7.23
CA THR A 59 1.72 -0.93 8.05
C THR A 59 2.40 0.24 7.34
N VAL A 60 1.70 1.36 7.16
CA VAL A 60 2.21 2.55 6.47
C VAL A 60 2.00 3.76 7.36
N ASP A 61 3.05 4.51 7.65
CA ASP A 61 2.94 5.80 8.31
C ASP A 61 2.27 6.82 7.37
N ARG A 62 1.23 7.50 7.85
CA ARG A 62 0.46 8.43 7.01
C ARG A 62 1.24 9.71 6.72
N LEU A 63 2.22 10.08 7.55
CA LEU A 63 3.01 11.29 7.37
C LEU A 63 4.18 11.05 6.40
N THR A 64 5.12 10.19 6.78
CA THR A 64 6.35 9.92 6.02
C THR A 64 6.11 9.00 4.83
N LYS A 65 5.01 8.24 4.82
CA LYS A 65 4.72 7.13 3.88
C LYS A 65 5.70 5.95 3.98
N SER A 66 6.57 5.92 5.00
CA SER A 66 7.37 4.73 5.30
C SER A 66 6.47 3.55 5.64
N ALA A 67 6.91 2.34 5.28
CA ALA A 67 6.13 1.13 5.45
C ALA A 67 6.90 0.01 6.14
N HIS A 68 6.16 -0.86 6.83
CA HIS A 68 6.61 -2.14 7.36
C HIS A 68 5.83 -3.29 6.74
N PHE A 69 6.53 -4.37 6.38
CA PHE A 69 5.94 -5.58 5.81
C PHE A 69 6.25 -6.78 6.69
N LEU A 70 5.24 -7.29 7.40
CA LEU A 70 5.41 -8.37 8.36
C LEU A 70 4.81 -9.67 7.79
N PRO A 71 5.62 -10.73 7.61
CA PRO A 71 5.09 -12.03 7.21
C PRO A 71 4.29 -12.66 8.36
N MET A 72 3.12 -13.21 8.04
CA MET A 72 2.27 -13.88 9.00
C MET A 72 1.46 -15.01 8.34
N ARG A 73 0.65 -15.70 9.16
CA ARG A 73 -0.33 -16.67 8.68
C ARG A 73 -1.74 -16.15 8.90
N GLU A 74 -2.64 -16.44 7.98
CA GLU A 74 -4.05 -16.07 8.05
C GLU A 74 -4.73 -16.66 9.30
N ASP A 75 -4.27 -17.84 9.72
CA ASP A 75 -4.79 -18.56 10.90
C ASP A 75 -4.13 -18.16 12.24
N TYR A 76 -3.33 -17.10 12.27
CA TYR A 76 -2.81 -16.57 13.53
C TYR A 76 -3.94 -16.15 14.46
N LYS A 77 -3.88 -16.67 15.70
CA LYS A 77 -4.74 -16.21 16.78
C LYS A 77 -4.47 -14.73 17.09
N MET A 78 -5.49 -14.05 17.59
CA MET A 78 -5.43 -12.61 17.87
C MET A 78 -4.33 -12.24 18.88
N ASP A 79 -4.02 -13.10 19.85
CA ASP A 79 -2.94 -12.86 20.82
C ASP A 79 -1.55 -12.86 20.15
N ARG A 80 -1.34 -13.73 19.17
CA ARG A 80 -0.10 -13.76 18.39
C ARG A 80 0.03 -12.54 17.50
N LEU A 81 -1.07 -12.12 16.87
CA LEU A 81 -1.14 -10.92 16.05
C LEU A 81 -0.83 -9.66 16.88
N ALA A 82 -1.41 -9.54 18.08
CA ALA A 82 -1.12 -8.45 19.00
C ALA A 82 0.35 -8.42 19.43
N ARG A 83 0.96 -9.57 19.76
CA ARG A 83 2.39 -9.64 20.08
C ARG A 83 3.25 -9.18 18.92
N LEU A 84 2.93 -9.61 17.70
CA LEU A 84 3.66 -9.19 16.50
C LEU A 84 3.58 -7.67 16.30
N TYR A 85 2.40 -7.07 16.47
CA TYR A 85 2.21 -5.62 16.42
C TYR A 85 3.03 -4.87 17.47
N LEU A 86 3.02 -5.36 18.72
CA LEU A 86 3.77 -4.73 19.80
C LEU A 86 5.29 -4.78 19.54
N ILE A 87 5.79 -5.93 19.06
CA ILE A 87 7.22 -6.12 18.79
C ILE A 87 7.66 -5.32 17.57
N GLU A 88 6.92 -5.37 16.47
CA GLU A 88 7.41 -4.84 15.20
C GLU A 88 7.04 -3.38 14.97
N ILE A 89 5.92 -2.91 15.53
CA ILE A 89 5.45 -1.52 15.34
C ILE A 89 5.65 -0.70 16.61
N VAL A 90 5.01 -1.10 17.72
CA VAL A 90 5.00 -0.28 18.94
C VAL A 90 6.38 -0.14 19.56
N SER A 91 7.18 -1.21 19.59
CA SER A 91 8.54 -1.14 20.16
C SER A 91 9.50 -0.26 19.35
N ARG A 92 9.22 -0.06 18.06
CA ARG A 92 10.07 0.71 17.15
C ARG A 92 9.68 2.18 17.07
N HIS A 93 8.38 2.46 17.09
CA HIS A 93 7.84 3.80 16.80
C HIS A 93 7.01 4.40 17.93
N GLY A 94 6.72 3.62 18.98
CA GLY A 94 5.75 3.98 20.00
C GLY A 94 4.32 3.64 19.60
N VAL A 95 3.38 3.99 20.49
CA VAL A 95 1.96 3.74 20.29
C VAL A 95 1.39 4.82 19.36
N PRO A 96 0.77 4.47 18.21
CA PRO A 96 0.13 5.44 17.34
C PRO A 96 -1.10 6.04 18.01
N ILE A 97 -1.39 7.31 17.73
CA ILE A 97 -2.61 7.99 18.18
C ILE A 97 -3.81 7.54 17.34
N LEU A 98 -3.59 7.27 16.06
CA LEU A 98 -4.61 6.91 15.08
C LEU A 98 -4.18 5.72 14.23
N ILE A 99 -5.04 4.71 14.14
CA ILE A 99 -4.95 3.62 13.18
C ILE A 99 -6.13 3.73 12.21
N ILE A 100 -5.83 3.73 10.91
CA ILE A 100 -6.81 3.51 9.86
C ILE A 100 -6.66 2.09 9.35
N SER A 101 -7.73 1.31 9.37
CA SER A 101 -7.73 -0.05 8.82
C SER A 101 -8.92 -0.27 7.89
N ASP A 102 -8.85 -1.32 7.08
CA ASP A 102 -10.05 -1.84 6.43
C ASP A 102 -10.98 -2.53 7.45
N ARG A 103 -12.08 -3.10 6.95
CA ARG A 103 -13.06 -3.81 7.77
C ARG A 103 -12.73 -5.31 7.93
N ASP A 104 -11.47 -5.71 7.85
CA ASP A 104 -11.08 -7.10 8.10
C ASP A 104 -11.56 -7.54 9.50
N SER A 105 -12.02 -8.80 9.57
CA SER A 105 -12.54 -9.41 10.81
C SER A 105 -11.56 -9.34 11.99
N ARG A 106 -10.25 -9.33 11.71
CA ARG A 106 -9.20 -9.22 12.73
C ARG A 106 -9.18 -7.83 13.37
N PHE A 107 -9.30 -6.77 12.56
CA PHE A 107 -9.34 -5.39 13.05
C PHE A 107 -10.69 -5.02 13.70
N THR A 108 -11.78 -5.65 13.26
CA THR A 108 -13.11 -5.46 13.85
C THR A 108 -13.36 -6.35 15.07
N SER A 109 -12.41 -7.21 15.44
CA SER A 109 -12.55 -8.08 16.61
C SER A 109 -12.57 -7.27 17.93
N ARG A 110 -13.38 -7.72 18.89
CA ARG A 110 -13.44 -7.10 20.23
C ARG A 110 -12.07 -7.06 20.91
N PHE A 111 -11.29 -8.12 20.75
CA PHE A 111 -9.94 -8.19 21.30
C PHE A 111 -9.04 -7.07 20.77
N TRP A 112 -9.03 -6.84 19.45
CA TRP A 112 -8.23 -5.77 18.85
C TRP A 112 -8.72 -4.39 19.28
N GLN A 113 -10.02 -4.15 19.27
CA GLN A 113 -10.62 -2.89 19.72
C GLN A 113 -10.26 -2.57 21.17
N SER A 114 -10.46 -3.52 22.09
CA SER A 114 -10.12 -3.34 23.51
C SER A 114 -8.62 -3.15 23.73
N MET A 115 -7.77 -3.83 22.96
CA MET A 115 -6.32 -3.62 23.02
C MET A 115 -5.93 -2.20 22.59
N GLN A 116 -6.47 -1.71 21.48
CA GLN A 116 -6.17 -0.35 20.99
C GLN A 116 -6.71 0.72 21.94
N GLU A 117 -7.91 0.54 22.47
CA GLU A 117 -8.47 1.42 23.52
C GLU A 117 -7.58 1.47 24.76
N ALA A 118 -7.08 0.32 25.24
CA ALA A 118 -6.17 0.26 26.38
C ALA A 118 -4.80 0.91 26.11
N LEU A 119 -4.35 0.92 24.86
CA LEU A 119 -3.13 1.62 24.44
C LEU A 119 -3.36 3.14 24.24
N GLY A 120 -4.61 3.60 24.24
CA GLY A 120 -4.96 5.00 23.95
C GLY A 120 -4.99 5.33 22.45
N THR A 121 -5.07 4.31 21.60
CA THR A 121 -5.10 4.44 20.14
C THR A 121 -6.54 4.55 19.63
N ARG A 122 -6.83 5.56 18.80
CA ARG A 122 -8.11 5.63 18.07
C ARG A 122 -8.06 4.73 16.84
N LEU A 123 -9.06 3.87 16.67
CA LEU A 123 -9.19 2.99 15.51
C LEU A 123 -10.33 3.48 14.60
N ASP A 124 -9.99 3.98 13.41
CA ASP A 124 -10.93 4.43 12.40
C ASP A 124 -10.99 3.40 11.25
N MET A 125 -12.19 2.94 10.92
CA MET A 125 -12.39 2.01 9.80
C MET A 125 -12.55 2.78 8.50
N SER A 126 -11.84 2.39 7.45
CA SER A 126 -12.03 2.96 6.12
C SER A 126 -13.47 2.72 5.65
N THR A 127 -14.12 3.79 5.23
CA THR A 127 -15.46 3.70 4.62
C THR A 127 -15.29 3.38 3.15
N THR A 128 -16.00 2.36 2.65
CA THR A 128 -15.99 1.91 1.26
C THR A 128 -16.41 2.98 0.22
N TYR A 129 -16.79 4.19 0.65
CA TYR A 129 -17.44 5.21 -0.20
C TYR A 129 -17.01 6.67 -0.01
N HIS A 130 -16.05 7.02 0.86
CA HIS A 130 -15.56 8.41 1.00
C HIS A 130 -14.03 8.53 0.87
N PRO A 131 -13.50 8.65 -0.37
CA PRO A 131 -12.07 8.79 -0.66
C PRO A 131 -11.46 10.15 -0.26
N GLN A 132 -12.27 11.09 0.22
CA GLN A 132 -11.93 12.51 0.21
C GLN A 132 -10.98 12.91 1.35
N THR A 133 -10.86 12.09 2.39
CA THR A 133 -9.98 12.38 3.55
C THR A 133 -8.75 11.46 3.64
N ASP A 134 -8.74 10.30 2.95
CA ASP A 134 -7.61 9.34 3.01
C ASP A 134 -7.23 8.64 1.69
N GLY A 135 -7.78 9.08 0.55
CA GLY A 135 -7.51 8.45 -0.76
C GLY A 135 -6.04 8.45 -1.21
N GLN A 136 -5.17 9.21 -0.54
CA GLN A 136 -3.71 9.16 -0.77
C GLN A 136 -3.06 7.94 -0.10
N SER A 137 -3.44 7.61 1.14
CA SER A 137 -2.91 6.44 1.84
C SER A 137 -3.45 5.16 1.20
N GLU A 138 -4.73 5.15 0.83
CA GLU A 138 -5.38 4.06 0.08
C GLU A 138 -4.68 3.77 -1.26
N ARG A 139 -4.38 4.81 -2.06
CA ARG A 139 -3.60 4.65 -3.31
C ARG A 139 -2.19 4.14 -3.06
N THR A 140 -1.56 4.58 -1.98
CA THR A 140 -0.21 4.12 -1.62
C THR A 140 -0.22 2.65 -1.26
N ILE A 141 -1.17 2.23 -0.42
CA ILE A 141 -1.38 0.83 -0.03
C ILE A 141 -1.69 -0.03 -1.26
N GLN A 142 -2.58 0.41 -2.16
CA GLN A 142 -2.89 -0.39 -3.36
C GLN A 142 -1.68 -0.63 -4.25
N THR A 143 -0.83 0.38 -4.44
CA THR A 143 0.42 0.23 -5.21
C THR A 143 1.41 -0.68 -4.48
N LEU A 144 1.46 -0.61 -3.15
CA LEU A 144 2.24 -1.52 -2.33
C LEU A 144 1.76 -2.95 -2.47
N GLU A 145 0.45 -3.19 -2.40
CA GLU A 145 -0.11 -4.53 -2.59
C GLU A 145 0.25 -5.11 -3.96
N ASP A 146 0.12 -4.32 -5.02
CA ASP A 146 0.42 -4.76 -6.39
C ASP A 146 1.91 -5.06 -6.58
N MET A 147 2.78 -4.24 -5.97
CA MET A 147 4.23 -4.50 -5.91
C MET A 147 4.51 -5.79 -5.13
N LEU A 148 3.94 -5.94 -3.92
CA LEU A 148 4.16 -7.11 -3.06
C LEU A 148 3.69 -8.39 -3.75
N ARG A 149 2.53 -8.38 -4.42
CA ARG A 149 2.03 -9.52 -5.20
C ARG A 149 2.99 -9.89 -6.34
N ALA A 150 3.56 -8.90 -7.03
CA ALA A 150 4.55 -9.17 -8.06
C ALA A 150 5.84 -9.78 -7.48
N CYS A 151 6.35 -9.23 -6.36
CA CYS A 151 7.50 -9.78 -5.67
C CYS A 151 7.25 -11.21 -5.16
N VAL A 152 6.05 -11.50 -4.65
CA VAL A 152 5.66 -12.85 -4.23
C VAL A 152 5.69 -13.84 -5.39
N LEU A 153 5.29 -13.40 -6.60
CA LEU A 153 5.38 -14.24 -7.80
C LEU A 153 6.83 -14.48 -8.24
N ASP A 154 7.69 -13.46 -8.17
CA ASP A 154 9.10 -13.59 -8.56
C ASP A 154 9.92 -14.44 -7.57
N PHE A 155 9.62 -14.33 -6.28
CA PHE A 155 10.35 -15.00 -5.20
C PHE A 155 9.72 -16.32 -4.74
N GLU A 156 8.53 -16.64 -5.23
CA GLU A 156 7.80 -17.89 -5.00
C GLU A 156 7.80 -18.30 -3.51
N GLY A 157 8.03 -19.57 -3.18
CA GLY A 157 7.98 -20.09 -1.80
C GLY A 157 8.98 -19.51 -0.80
N SER A 158 9.80 -18.53 -1.21
CA SER A 158 10.80 -17.85 -0.37
C SER A 158 10.55 -16.34 -0.21
N TRP A 159 9.37 -15.86 -0.62
CA TRP A 159 9.06 -14.43 -0.62
C TRP A 159 9.20 -13.76 0.76
N ASP A 160 8.96 -14.50 1.85
CA ASP A 160 9.05 -13.97 3.22
C ASP A 160 10.48 -13.66 3.63
N VAL A 161 11.46 -14.43 3.17
CA VAL A 161 12.89 -14.19 3.37
C VAL A 161 13.35 -12.91 2.65
N HIS A 162 12.62 -12.50 1.61
CA HIS A 162 12.95 -11.32 0.79
C HIS A 162 12.16 -10.07 1.19
N LEU A 163 11.15 -10.18 2.06
CA LEU A 163 10.39 -9.02 2.54
C LEU A 163 11.26 -7.91 3.15
N PRO A 164 12.30 -8.18 3.95
CA PRO A 164 13.15 -7.11 4.46
C PRO A 164 13.85 -6.31 3.34
N LEU A 165 14.22 -6.97 2.23
CA LEU A 165 14.79 -6.30 1.06
C LEU A 165 13.74 -5.51 0.29
N VAL A 166 12.50 -6.00 0.25
CA VAL A 166 11.37 -5.29 -0.36
C VAL A 166 11.04 -4.02 0.43
N GLU A 167 10.93 -4.14 1.76
CA GLU A 167 10.74 -3.02 2.67
C GLU A 167 11.87 -1.99 2.53
N PHE A 168 13.12 -2.45 2.57
CA PHE A 168 14.29 -1.59 2.39
C PHE A 168 14.25 -0.84 1.06
N SER A 169 13.96 -1.54 -0.05
CA SER A 169 13.92 -0.94 -1.39
C SER A 169 12.78 0.06 -1.53
N TYR A 170 11.62 -0.23 -0.97
CA TYR A 170 10.48 0.68 -0.96
C TYR A 170 10.79 1.94 -0.14
N ASN A 171 11.21 1.79 1.12
CA ASN A 171 11.46 2.90 2.02
C ASN A 171 12.60 3.81 1.51
N ASN A 172 13.55 3.27 0.76
CA ASN A 172 14.63 4.06 0.20
C ASN A 172 14.32 4.62 -1.22
N SER A 173 13.19 4.27 -1.81
CA SER A 173 12.78 4.83 -3.10
C SER A 173 12.32 6.28 -2.95
N TYR A 174 12.52 7.08 -3.99
CA TYR A 174 12.00 8.45 -4.04
C TYR A 174 10.47 8.45 -4.16
N HIS A 175 9.81 9.29 -3.36
CA HIS A 175 8.38 9.53 -3.41
C HIS A 175 8.09 11.01 -3.69
N SER A 176 7.39 11.29 -4.80
CA SER A 176 7.12 12.66 -5.26
C SER A 176 6.28 13.50 -4.30
N SER A 177 5.37 12.87 -3.54
CA SER A 177 4.53 13.54 -2.53
C SER A 177 5.34 14.05 -1.34
N VAL A 178 6.39 13.33 -0.95
CA VAL A 178 7.27 13.66 0.18
C VAL A 178 8.52 14.43 -0.29
N ARG A 179 8.81 14.37 -1.60
CA ARG A 179 9.97 14.99 -2.27
C ARG A 179 11.35 14.49 -1.82
N CYS A 180 11.39 13.37 -1.10
CA CYS A 180 12.61 12.66 -0.73
C CYS A 180 12.35 11.15 -0.66
N ALA A 181 13.37 10.38 -0.26
CA ALA A 181 13.18 8.98 0.09
C ALA A 181 12.45 8.86 1.44
N LEU A 182 11.61 7.84 1.61
CA LEU A 182 10.83 7.65 2.85
C LEU A 182 11.73 7.45 4.06
N PHE A 183 12.88 6.79 3.87
CA PHE A 183 13.93 6.66 4.88
C PHE A 183 14.49 8.02 5.30
N GLU A 184 14.69 8.93 4.36
CA GLU A 184 15.17 10.28 4.65
C GLU A 184 14.09 11.10 5.37
N ALA A 185 12.83 10.93 5.00
CA ALA A 185 11.70 11.55 5.69
C ALA A 185 11.58 11.08 7.15
N LEU A 186 11.74 9.77 7.39
CA LEU A 186 11.63 9.15 8.71
C LEU A 186 12.86 9.45 9.60
N TYR A 187 14.07 9.19 9.12
CA TYR A 187 15.25 9.32 9.98
C TYR A 187 15.90 10.70 9.93
N GLY A 188 15.40 11.61 9.07
CA GLY A 188 16.00 12.93 8.82
C GLY A 188 17.42 12.87 8.25
N ARG A 189 17.83 11.73 7.68
CA ARG A 189 19.14 11.52 7.06
C ARG A 189 19.03 10.58 5.87
N LYS A 190 19.85 10.81 4.86
CA LYS A 190 19.97 9.87 3.72
C LYS A 190 20.52 8.52 4.20
N CYS A 191 19.99 7.44 3.65
CA CYS A 191 20.52 6.11 3.89
C CYS A 191 21.95 6.02 3.37
N ARG A 192 22.87 5.51 4.20
CA ARG A 192 24.23 5.18 3.79
C ARG A 192 24.25 3.70 3.41
N SER A 193 24.00 3.40 2.14
CA SER A 193 24.04 2.03 1.64
C SER A 193 24.89 1.94 0.37
N PRO A 194 25.96 1.13 0.37
CA PRO A 194 26.75 0.83 -0.84
C PRO A 194 25.89 0.26 -1.97
N ILE A 195 24.79 -0.38 -1.61
CA ILE A 195 23.87 -1.11 -2.50
C ILE A 195 22.95 -0.14 -3.27
N MET A 196 22.91 1.14 -2.90
CA MET A 196 21.98 2.12 -3.47
C MET A 196 22.58 3.48 -3.83
N CYS A 197 23.89 3.64 -3.73
CA CYS A 197 24.60 4.83 -4.21
C CYS A 197 24.59 4.88 -5.74
N ALA A 198 23.78 5.76 -6.33
CA ALA A 198 23.89 6.11 -7.75
C ALA A 198 24.90 7.26 -8.00
N GLU A 199 25.50 7.86 -6.97
CA GLU A 199 26.30 9.09 -7.10
C GLU A 199 27.74 9.01 -6.56
N VAL A 200 28.30 7.82 -6.35
CA VAL A 200 29.76 7.71 -6.10
C VAL A 200 30.37 6.99 -7.29
N GLY A 201 31.06 7.77 -8.12
CA GLY A 201 31.87 7.26 -9.22
C GLY A 201 32.82 6.17 -8.75
N GLU A 202 33.03 5.21 -9.64
CA GLU A 202 34.04 4.15 -9.55
C GLU A 202 34.06 3.36 -8.24
N GLY A 203 33.14 2.40 -8.16
CA GLY A 203 33.25 1.28 -7.24
C GLY A 203 32.65 0.05 -7.87
N GLN A 204 33.40 -0.61 -8.75
CA GLN A 204 33.10 -1.97 -9.17
C GLN A 204 33.21 -2.87 -7.92
N LEU A 205 32.10 -3.01 -7.20
CA LEU A 205 32.03 -3.85 -6.01
C LEU A 205 32.07 -5.31 -6.45
N ILE A 206 33.27 -5.83 -6.68
CA ILE A 206 33.57 -7.26 -6.53
C ILE A 206 33.52 -7.55 -5.02
N GLY A 207 32.30 -7.51 -4.46
CA GLY A 207 32.02 -7.89 -3.09
C GLY A 207 31.74 -9.39 -3.00
N PRO A 208 31.63 -9.95 -1.78
CA PRO A 208 31.21 -11.33 -1.59
C PRO A 208 29.88 -11.60 -2.32
N GLU A 209 29.73 -12.79 -2.91
CA GLU A 209 28.61 -13.22 -3.76
C GLU A 209 27.23 -12.83 -3.19
N LEU A 210 27.08 -12.82 -1.87
CA LEU A 210 25.87 -12.40 -1.16
C LEU A 210 25.45 -10.94 -1.47
N VAL A 211 26.42 -10.02 -1.59
CA VAL A 211 26.17 -8.60 -1.88
C VAL A 211 25.68 -8.45 -3.32
N GLN A 212 26.28 -9.17 -4.28
CA GLN A 212 25.84 -9.16 -5.68
C GLN A 212 24.42 -9.71 -5.82
N LYS A 213 24.14 -10.87 -5.23
CA LYS A 213 22.77 -11.43 -5.18
C LYS A 213 21.76 -10.46 -4.55
N THR A 214 22.19 -9.68 -3.56
CA THR A 214 21.33 -8.67 -2.93
C THR A 214 21.08 -7.47 -3.85
N ILE A 215 22.11 -6.99 -4.56
CA ILE A 215 21.99 -5.91 -5.56
C ILE A 215 21.03 -6.32 -6.68
N GLU A 216 21.17 -7.53 -7.21
CA GLU A 216 20.29 -8.07 -8.26
C GLU A 216 18.82 -8.11 -7.81
N LYS A 217 18.57 -8.63 -6.60
CA LYS A 217 17.22 -8.66 -6.01
C LYS A 217 16.65 -7.27 -5.82
N ILE A 218 17.46 -6.31 -5.37
CA ILE A 218 17.01 -4.92 -5.20
C ILE A 218 16.68 -4.28 -6.56
N SER A 219 17.44 -4.59 -7.61
CA SER A 219 17.10 -4.14 -8.98
C SER A 219 15.73 -4.69 -9.40
N GLN A 220 15.49 -5.99 -9.23
CA GLN A 220 14.21 -6.62 -9.56
C GLN A 220 13.04 -5.98 -8.78
N ILE A 221 13.23 -5.74 -7.47
CA ILE A 221 12.20 -5.09 -6.63
C ILE A 221 11.89 -3.67 -7.12
N LYS A 222 12.91 -2.88 -7.49
CA LYS A 222 12.74 -1.54 -8.03
C LYS A 222 11.95 -1.54 -9.34
N ASP A 223 12.21 -2.51 -10.21
CA ASP A 223 11.46 -2.68 -11.45
C ASP A 223 9.98 -3.01 -11.19
N ARG A 224 9.70 -3.87 -10.20
CA ARG A 224 8.31 -4.17 -9.79
C ARG A 224 7.61 -2.96 -9.16
N LEU A 225 8.30 -2.19 -8.33
CA LEU A 225 7.76 -0.96 -7.77
C LEU A 225 7.44 0.06 -8.88
N LYS A 226 8.33 0.22 -9.86
CA LYS A 226 8.10 1.08 -11.01
C LYS A 226 6.90 0.61 -11.83
N ALA A 227 6.82 -0.68 -12.14
CA ALA A 227 5.70 -1.25 -12.88
C ALA A 227 4.35 -1.08 -12.16
N ALA A 228 4.31 -1.24 -10.83
CA ALA A 228 3.10 -1.00 -10.03
C ALA A 228 2.67 0.48 -10.10
N ARG A 229 3.61 1.42 -9.94
CA ARG A 229 3.36 2.86 -10.08
C ARG A 229 2.87 3.23 -11.47
N ASP A 230 3.50 2.71 -12.52
CA ASP A 230 3.13 2.97 -13.91
C ASP A 230 1.74 2.43 -14.23
N ARG A 231 1.39 1.24 -13.72
CA ARG A 231 0.02 0.69 -13.82
C ARG A 231 -0.99 1.61 -13.14
N GLN A 232 -0.74 2.01 -11.89
CA GLN A 232 -1.66 2.90 -11.17
C GLN A 232 -1.83 4.24 -11.90
N LYS A 233 -0.72 4.83 -12.37
CA LYS A 233 -0.74 6.05 -13.18
C LYS A 233 -1.55 5.87 -14.46
N SER A 234 -1.33 4.77 -15.18
CA SER A 234 -2.09 4.46 -16.41
C SER A 234 -3.60 4.31 -16.15
N TYR A 235 -4.00 3.73 -15.02
CA TYR A 235 -5.40 3.62 -14.62
C TYR A 235 -5.98 5.00 -14.29
N ALA A 236 -5.26 5.82 -13.53
CA ALA A 236 -5.68 7.18 -13.20
C ALA A 236 -5.81 8.05 -14.47
N ASP A 237 -4.82 8.01 -15.36
CA ASP A 237 -4.81 8.79 -16.59
C ASP A 237 -5.91 8.34 -17.57
N LYS A 238 -6.16 7.02 -17.70
CA LYS A 238 -7.31 6.49 -18.47
C LYS A 238 -8.66 6.92 -17.90
N ARG A 239 -8.76 7.08 -16.57
CA ARG A 239 -9.97 7.55 -15.89
C ARG A 239 -10.07 9.08 -15.73
N ARG A 240 -9.03 9.84 -16.11
CA ARG A 240 -9.07 11.32 -16.17
C ARG A 240 -9.83 11.84 -17.37
N LYS A 241 -9.93 11.05 -18.45
CA LYS A 241 -10.98 11.26 -19.44
C LYS A 241 -12.28 10.74 -18.83
N PRO A 242 -13.38 11.50 -18.82
CA PRO A 242 -14.67 10.94 -18.45
C PRO A 242 -14.90 9.70 -19.34
N LEU A 243 -15.16 8.56 -18.70
CA LEU A 243 -15.47 7.34 -19.43
C LEU A 243 -16.86 7.55 -20.02
N GLU A 244 -16.92 8.00 -21.26
CA GLU A 244 -18.18 8.24 -21.95
C GLU A 244 -18.56 6.99 -22.73
N PHE A 245 -19.77 6.50 -22.46
CA PHE A 245 -20.41 5.47 -23.25
C PHE A 245 -21.48 6.10 -24.13
N SER A 246 -21.71 5.52 -25.30
CA SER A 246 -22.82 5.90 -26.17
C SER A 246 -23.98 4.93 -26.01
N VAL A 247 -25.20 5.39 -26.27
CA VAL A 247 -26.37 4.49 -26.40
C VAL A 247 -26.08 3.47 -27.50
N GLY A 248 -26.29 2.19 -27.22
CA GLY A 248 -25.93 1.06 -28.09
C GLY A 248 -24.50 0.52 -27.93
N ASP A 249 -23.68 1.05 -27.01
CA ASP A 249 -22.43 0.38 -26.62
C ASP A 249 -22.74 -0.83 -25.73
N TYR A 250 -22.10 -1.98 -26.04
CA TYR A 250 -22.09 -3.13 -25.15
C TYR A 250 -21.14 -2.93 -23.97
N VAL A 251 -21.65 -3.14 -22.75
CA VAL A 251 -20.87 -3.02 -21.51
C VAL A 251 -21.00 -4.22 -20.61
N LEU A 252 -19.95 -4.47 -19.85
CA LEU A 252 -19.92 -5.45 -18.78
C LEU A 252 -20.18 -4.75 -17.44
N LEU A 253 -21.11 -5.29 -16.67
CA LEU A 253 -21.48 -4.83 -15.34
C LEU A 253 -20.60 -5.48 -14.28
N LYS A 254 -19.98 -4.68 -13.42
CA LYS A 254 -19.13 -5.15 -12.32
C LYS A 254 -19.99 -5.78 -11.22
N VAL A 255 -19.65 -7.00 -10.81
CA VAL A 255 -20.27 -7.69 -9.67
C VAL A 255 -19.36 -7.66 -8.45
N SER A 256 -19.94 -7.32 -7.30
CA SER A 256 -19.26 -7.25 -6.01
C SER A 256 -19.52 -8.55 -5.22
N PRO A 257 -18.51 -9.16 -4.59
CA PRO A 257 -18.70 -10.39 -3.82
C PRO A 257 -19.38 -10.20 -2.46
N TRP A 258 -19.62 -8.95 -2.01
CA TRP A 258 -20.20 -8.66 -0.69
C TRP A 258 -21.19 -7.50 -0.79
N LYS A 259 -22.48 -7.84 -0.65
CA LYS A 259 -23.67 -6.98 -0.65
C LYS A 259 -24.00 -6.27 -1.97
N ASP A 260 -25.30 -6.38 -2.23
CA ASP A 260 -26.12 -5.83 -3.30
C ASP A 260 -26.09 -6.51 -4.68
N VAL A 261 -27.17 -7.28 -4.87
CA VAL A 261 -28.05 -7.38 -6.05
C VAL A 261 -27.80 -8.54 -7.03
N VAL A 262 -26.63 -9.16 -7.10
CA VAL A 262 -26.44 -10.36 -7.94
C VAL A 262 -25.47 -11.38 -7.30
N HIS A 263 -25.96 -12.55 -6.88
CA HIS A 263 -25.13 -13.64 -6.33
C HIS A 263 -24.83 -14.71 -7.39
N PHE A 264 -23.54 -15.01 -7.61
CA PHE A 264 -23.09 -16.20 -8.35
C PHE A 264 -22.97 -17.42 -7.44
N ARG A 265 -23.23 -18.61 -7.98
CA ARG A 265 -23.06 -19.90 -7.27
C ARG A 265 -21.61 -20.16 -6.82
N LYS A 266 -20.61 -19.59 -7.51
CA LYS A 266 -19.18 -19.76 -7.17
C LYS A 266 -18.71 -18.73 -6.14
N LYS A 267 -18.47 -19.17 -4.91
CA LYS A 267 -17.85 -18.36 -3.84
C LYS A 267 -16.32 -18.37 -3.97
N GLY A 268 -15.68 -17.19 -3.89
CA GLY A 268 -14.23 -17.05 -3.76
C GLY A 268 -13.57 -16.04 -4.71
N LYS A 269 -12.24 -15.86 -4.58
CA LYS A 269 -11.38 -14.91 -5.33
C LYS A 269 -11.30 -15.22 -6.85
N LEU A 270 -11.94 -16.32 -7.29
CA LEU A 270 -12.03 -16.82 -8.67
C LEU A 270 -13.41 -16.60 -9.32
N ALA A 271 -14.37 -15.95 -8.64
CA ALA A 271 -15.65 -15.59 -9.25
C ALA A 271 -15.44 -14.53 -10.37
N PRO A 272 -16.19 -14.60 -11.49
CA PRO A 272 -16.13 -13.58 -12.52
C PRO A 272 -16.48 -12.22 -11.91
N ARG A 273 -15.62 -11.23 -12.10
CA ARG A 273 -15.78 -9.86 -11.55
C ARG A 273 -16.73 -8.99 -12.35
N PHE A 274 -17.16 -9.46 -13.52
CA PHE A 274 -18.01 -8.75 -14.46
C PHE A 274 -19.01 -9.71 -15.11
N VAL A 275 -20.22 -9.21 -15.42
CA VAL A 275 -21.35 -9.93 -16.02
C VAL A 275 -21.84 -9.14 -17.24
N GLY A 276 -22.44 -9.80 -18.21
CA GLY A 276 -22.85 -9.20 -19.48
C GLY A 276 -22.06 -9.83 -20.64
N PRO A 277 -22.25 -9.35 -21.87
CA PRO A 277 -22.54 -7.96 -22.23
C PRO A 277 -24.01 -7.55 -22.10
N PHE A 278 -24.24 -6.29 -21.71
CA PHE A 278 -25.55 -5.63 -21.70
C PHE A 278 -25.50 -4.39 -22.59
N ASP A 279 -26.62 -4.08 -23.23
CA ASP A 279 -26.77 -2.89 -24.06
C ASP A 279 -27.07 -1.65 -23.20
N ILE A 280 -26.48 -0.51 -23.55
CA ILE A 280 -26.86 0.78 -22.97
C ILE A 280 -28.08 1.33 -23.71
N ILE A 281 -29.21 1.42 -23.03
CA ILE A 281 -30.47 1.97 -23.57
C ILE A 281 -30.47 3.50 -23.49
N GLU A 282 -30.00 4.05 -22.38
CA GLU A 282 -30.12 5.48 -22.11
C GLU A 282 -28.97 5.99 -21.26
N LYS A 283 -28.53 7.23 -21.53
CA LYS A 283 -27.64 7.99 -20.65
C LYS A 283 -28.49 8.88 -19.75
N VAL A 284 -28.72 8.43 -18.51
CA VAL A 284 -29.58 9.11 -17.53
C VAL A 284 -28.89 10.36 -16.97
N ASP A 285 -27.57 10.26 -16.71
CA ASP A 285 -26.74 11.34 -16.20
C ASP A 285 -25.33 11.30 -16.82
N PRO A 286 -24.50 12.36 -16.66
CA PRO A 286 -23.09 12.34 -17.10
C PRO A 286 -22.29 11.12 -16.57
N VAL A 287 -22.72 10.58 -15.42
CA VAL A 287 -22.07 9.46 -14.72
C VAL A 287 -22.97 8.25 -14.51
N ALA A 288 -24.21 8.21 -15.04
CA ALA A 288 -25.12 7.08 -14.88
C ALA A 288 -25.80 6.67 -16.20
N TYR A 289 -25.84 5.37 -16.45
CA TYR A 289 -26.37 4.78 -17.68
C TYR A 289 -27.38 3.69 -17.34
N ARG A 290 -28.48 3.61 -18.10
CA ARG A 290 -29.50 2.57 -18.00
C ARG A 290 -29.16 1.43 -18.95
N LEU A 291 -29.14 0.21 -18.44
CA LEU A 291 -28.83 -1.01 -19.19
C LEU A 291 -30.09 -1.80 -19.53
N ASP A 292 -30.05 -2.51 -20.65
CA ASP A 292 -31.02 -3.54 -20.98
C ASP A 292 -30.71 -4.81 -20.19
N LEU A 293 -31.44 -5.03 -19.09
CA LEU A 293 -31.27 -6.19 -18.24
C LEU A 293 -32.29 -7.27 -18.61
N PRO A 294 -31.88 -8.55 -18.73
CA PRO A 294 -32.80 -9.65 -18.96
C PRO A 294 -33.76 -9.84 -17.77
N GLU A 295 -34.96 -10.38 -18.03
CA GLU A 295 -36.03 -10.59 -17.01
C GLU A 295 -35.56 -11.36 -15.76
N LYS A 296 -34.50 -12.17 -15.89
CA LYS A 296 -33.84 -12.87 -14.77
C LYS A 296 -33.25 -11.92 -13.72
N LEU A 297 -33.07 -10.64 -14.03
CA LEU A 297 -32.52 -9.58 -13.18
C LEU A 297 -33.56 -8.51 -12.76
N ASN A 298 -34.86 -8.81 -12.84
CA ASN A 298 -35.94 -7.85 -12.50
C ASN A 298 -35.92 -7.28 -11.06
N GLY A 299 -35.13 -7.85 -10.15
CA GLY A 299 -34.91 -7.29 -8.79
C GLY A 299 -33.80 -6.23 -8.70
N VAL A 300 -33.12 -5.96 -9.81
CA VAL A 300 -31.97 -5.05 -9.91
C VAL A 300 -32.40 -3.72 -10.51
N HIS A 301 -32.00 -2.59 -9.91
CA HIS A 301 -32.17 -1.30 -10.57
C HIS A 301 -31.34 -1.26 -11.86
N ASP A 302 -31.98 -0.91 -12.97
CA ASP A 302 -31.42 -0.90 -14.33
C ASP A 302 -30.41 0.23 -14.60
N THR A 303 -30.29 1.19 -13.67
CA THR A 303 -29.44 2.37 -13.80
C THR A 303 -28.17 2.22 -12.97
N PHE A 304 -27.01 2.28 -13.63
CA PHE A 304 -25.71 2.05 -13.01
C PHE A 304 -24.75 3.22 -13.21
N HIS A 305 -23.95 3.49 -12.19
CA HIS A 305 -22.88 4.46 -12.26
C HIS A 305 -21.75 3.97 -13.19
N VAL A 306 -21.14 4.89 -13.94
CA VAL A 306 -20.06 4.67 -14.92
C VAL A 306 -18.88 3.84 -14.37
N SER A 307 -18.62 3.92 -13.06
CA SER A 307 -17.57 3.13 -12.38
C SER A 307 -17.84 1.63 -12.31
N ASN A 308 -19.10 1.23 -12.45
CA ASN A 308 -19.56 -0.15 -12.42
C ASN A 308 -19.63 -0.76 -13.82
N LEU A 309 -19.35 0.03 -14.87
CA LEU A 309 -19.41 -0.40 -16.26
C LEU A 309 -17.99 -0.54 -16.84
N LYS A 310 -17.83 -1.50 -17.75
CA LYS A 310 -16.60 -1.70 -18.51
C LYS A 310 -16.95 -1.90 -19.98
N LYS A 311 -16.34 -1.12 -20.89
CA LYS A 311 -16.58 -1.24 -22.33
C LYS A 311 -16.24 -2.66 -22.80
N CYS A 312 -17.17 -3.33 -23.46
CA CYS A 312 -16.92 -4.60 -24.10
C CYS A 312 -16.22 -4.32 -25.45
N LEU A 313 -15.03 -4.89 -25.66
CA LEU A 313 -14.21 -4.66 -26.86
C LEU A 313 -14.05 -5.93 -27.71
N ALA A 314 -14.76 -7.01 -27.37
CA ALA A 314 -14.59 -8.32 -27.99
C ALA A 314 -15.87 -8.79 -28.69
N ASP A 315 -15.69 -9.56 -29.76
CA ASP A 315 -16.73 -10.27 -30.52
C ASP A 315 -17.74 -10.99 -29.61
N LEU A 316 -19.00 -10.98 -30.02
CA LEU A 316 -20.20 -11.51 -29.34
C LEU A 316 -20.18 -13.02 -28.99
N THR A 317 -19.02 -13.69 -29.05
CA THR A 317 -18.86 -15.14 -28.97
C THR A 317 -18.24 -15.68 -27.68
N LEU A 318 -17.71 -14.83 -26.78
CA LEU A 318 -17.26 -15.27 -25.44
C LEU A 318 -18.38 -15.13 -24.40
N GLN A 319 -19.43 -15.94 -24.57
CA GLN A 319 -20.55 -16.01 -23.64
C GLN A 319 -20.12 -16.72 -22.34
N VAL A 320 -20.22 -16.04 -21.20
CA VAL A 320 -20.40 -16.73 -19.92
C VAL A 320 -21.90 -16.97 -19.78
N PRO A 321 -22.39 -18.22 -19.75
CA PRO A 321 -23.83 -18.49 -19.69
C PRO A 321 -24.48 -17.83 -18.48
N LEU A 322 -25.64 -17.19 -18.69
CA LEU A 322 -26.48 -16.57 -17.67
C LEU A 322 -27.14 -17.57 -16.69
N ASP A 323 -26.77 -18.85 -16.76
CA ASP A 323 -27.42 -19.95 -16.04
C ASP A 323 -26.93 -20.13 -14.58
N GLU A 324 -25.98 -19.31 -14.11
CA GLU A 324 -25.42 -19.40 -12.74
C GLU A 324 -25.82 -18.22 -11.81
N ILE A 325 -26.74 -17.35 -12.23
CA ILE A 325 -27.14 -16.14 -11.48
C ILE A 325 -28.42 -16.37 -10.66
N ARG A 326 -28.40 -16.04 -9.36
CA ARG A 326 -29.62 -15.87 -8.54
C ARG A 326 -29.72 -14.44 -8.03
N VAL A 327 -30.93 -13.90 -8.11
CA VAL A 327 -31.34 -12.62 -7.52
C VAL A 327 -32.07 -12.94 -6.22
N ASP A 328 -31.69 -12.29 -5.11
CA ASP A 328 -32.44 -12.39 -3.87
C ASP A 328 -33.71 -11.55 -4.02
N VAL A 329 -34.86 -12.22 -4.01
CA VAL A 329 -36.17 -11.56 -3.87
C VAL A 329 -36.29 -11.16 -2.40
N LYS A 330 -36.67 -9.90 -2.16
CA LYS A 330 -36.93 -9.34 -0.83
C LYS A 330 -37.98 -10.13 -0.05
#